data_AF-A0A2I0QGB7-F1
#
_entry.id   AF-A0A2I0QGB7-F1
#
_cell.length_a   1.000
_cell.length_b   1.000
_cell.length_c   1.000
_cell.angle_alpha   90.00
_cell.angle_beta   90.00
_cell.angle_gamma   90.00
#
_symmetry.space_group_name_H-M   'P 1'
#
loop_
_entity.id
_entity.type
_entity.pdbx_description
1 polymer ?
#
loop_
_entity_poly.entity_id
_entity_poly.type
_entity_poly.pdbx_seq_one_letter_code
_entity_poly.pdbx_strand_id
1 'polypeptide(L)'
;MKISNIDTEREKRCGIPEIVFGEKNINDLMKIIIEILDNDKKVIITRLDKEKKEKILNELNRKNINFKFKYNERGRVFTIYKEKSDSAKK
;
A
#
# COMPACT_ATOMS: atom_id res chain seq x y z
N MET A 1 -10.03 16.74 -4.05
CA MET A 1 -8.91 17.02 -3.13
C MET A 1 -7.76 16.09 -3.49
N LYS A 2 -6.61 16.63 -3.87
CA LYS A 2 -5.41 15.83 -4.19
C LYS A 2 -4.66 15.54 -2.89
N ILE A 3 -4.72 14.31 -2.40
CA ILE A 3 -4.22 13.90 -1.07
C ILE A 3 -2.71 13.64 -1.09
N SER A 4 -2.17 13.27 -2.26
CA SER A 4 -0.74 13.14 -2.55
C SER A 4 -0.50 13.24 -4.06
N ASN A 5 0.71 13.60 -4.47
CA ASN A 5 1.16 13.34 -5.84
C ASN A 5 1.67 11.89 -5.88
N ILE A 6 0.90 10.99 -6.48
CA ILE A 6 1.28 9.59 -6.66
C ILE A 6 1.87 9.46 -8.07
N ASP A 7 3.07 8.89 -8.16
CA ASP A 7 3.69 8.55 -9.44
C ASP A 7 3.52 7.05 -9.74
N THR A 8 2.43 6.73 -10.46
CA THR A 8 2.06 5.35 -10.83
C THR A 8 2.97 4.73 -11.90
N GLU A 9 3.89 5.50 -12.49
CA GLU A 9 4.86 4.97 -13.45
C GLU A 9 6.27 4.80 -12.83
N ARG A 10 6.44 5.17 -11.56
CA ARG A 10 7.73 5.11 -10.87
C ARG A 10 8.30 3.69 -10.82
N GLU A 11 7.47 2.66 -10.63
CA GLU A 11 7.94 1.27 -10.65
C GLU A 11 8.44 0.88 -12.05
N LYS A 12 7.73 1.30 -13.11
CA LYS A 12 8.14 1.03 -14.50
C LYS A 12 9.43 1.77 -14.89
N ARG A 13 9.62 3.00 -14.40
CA ARG A 13 10.79 3.84 -14.73
C ARG A 13 12.02 3.49 -13.90
N CYS A 14 11.84 3.19 -12.61
CA CYS A 14 12.94 3.10 -11.64
C CYS A 14 13.08 1.70 -11.01
N GLY A 15 12.16 0.77 -11.25
CA GLY A 15 12.14 -0.55 -10.60
C GLY A 15 11.79 -0.52 -9.10
N ILE A 16 11.35 0.64 -8.59
CA ILE A 16 11.00 0.84 -7.17
C ILE A 16 9.56 1.34 -7.10
N PRO A 17 8.67 0.67 -6.33
CA PRO A 17 7.28 1.10 -6.17
C PRO A 17 7.18 2.42 -5.40
N GLU A 18 5.98 2.98 -5.36
CA GLU A 18 5.73 4.20 -4.61
C GLU A 18 5.94 3.99 -3.10
N ILE A 19 6.66 4.94 -2.47
CA ILE A 19 6.95 4.92 -1.04
C ILE A 19 6.07 5.95 -0.35
N VAL A 20 5.21 5.49 0.53
CA VAL A 20 4.28 6.30 1.30
C VAL A 20 4.80 6.52 2.71
N PHE A 21 4.56 7.71 3.24
CA PHE A 21 4.94 8.07 4.60
C PHE A 21 3.79 7.80 5.58
N GLY A 22 4.03 6.95 6.58
CA GLY A 22 3.02 6.44 7.52
C GLY A 22 2.58 7.40 8.63
N GLU A 23 3.25 8.55 8.77
CA GLU A 23 2.89 9.59 9.76
C GLU A 23 1.63 10.40 9.36
N LYS A 24 0.92 9.99 8.30
CA LYS A 24 -0.37 10.55 7.89
C LYS A 24 -1.54 10.03 8.77
N ASN A 25 -2.70 10.67 8.63
CA ASN A 25 -3.96 10.17 9.16
C ASN A 25 -4.30 8.82 8.51
N ILE A 26 -4.92 7.90 9.27
CA ILE A 26 -5.27 6.56 8.78
C ILE A 26 -6.18 6.62 7.54
N ASN A 27 -7.14 7.53 7.50
CA ASN A 27 -8.10 7.66 6.39
C ASN A 27 -7.39 8.07 5.10
N ASP A 28 -6.45 9.02 5.19
CA ASP A 28 -5.68 9.48 4.03
C ASP A 28 -4.69 8.42 3.57
N LEU A 29 -4.04 7.76 4.53
CA LEU A 29 -3.11 6.67 4.26
C LEU A 29 -3.81 5.52 3.53
N MET A 30 -5.04 5.17 3.94
CA MET A 30 -5.84 4.14 3.29
C MET A 30 -6.27 4.51 1.88
N LYS A 31 -6.66 5.77 1.64
CA LYS A 31 -6.96 6.26 0.28
C LYS A 31 -5.76 6.12 -0.64
N ILE A 32 -4.58 6.56 -0.17
CA ILE A 32 -3.32 6.47 -0.93
C ILE A 32 -2.97 4.99 -1.20
N ILE A 33 -3.07 4.12 -0.20
CA ILE A 33 -2.77 2.69 -0.35
C ILE A 33 -3.67 2.04 -1.39
N ILE A 34 -4.98 2.31 -1.36
CA ILE A 34 -5.93 1.75 -2.32
C ILE A 34 -5.62 2.27 -3.73
N GLU A 35 -5.42 3.58 -3.87
CA GLU A 35 -5.11 4.20 -5.16
C GLU A 35 -3.81 3.63 -5.77
N ILE A 36 -2.77 3.42 -4.95
CA ILE A 36 -1.54 2.77 -5.42
C ILE A 36 -1.79 1.31 -5.77
N LEU A 37 -2.49 0.53 -4.92
CA LEU A 37 -2.76 -0.89 -5.19
C LEU A 37 -3.71 -1.10 -6.39
N ASP A 38 -4.48 -0.10 -6.80
CA ASP A 38 -5.32 -0.18 -8.00
C ASP A 38 -4.52 0.04 -9.30
N ASN A 39 -3.45 0.83 -9.24
CA ASN A 39 -2.60 1.10 -10.40
C ASN A 39 -1.36 0.18 -10.45
N ASP A 40 -0.80 -0.14 -9.29
CA ASP A 40 0.41 -0.92 -9.08
C ASP A 40 0.15 -2.15 -8.21
N LYS A 41 1.06 -3.11 -8.26
CA LYS A 41 0.91 -4.36 -7.49
C LYS A 41 1.50 -4.28 -6.10
N LYS A 42 2.16 -3.18 -5.75
CA LYS A 42 3.00 -3.09 -4.56
C LYS A 42 3.03 -1.66 -4.03
N VAL A 43 2.95 -1.54 -2.72
CA VAL A 43 3.17 -0.27 -2.01
C VAL A 43 4.08 -0.50 -0.81
N ILE A 44 5.00 0.44 -0.57
CA ILE A 44 5.87 0.44 0.60
C ILE A 44 5.50 1.63 1.47
N ILE A 45 5.26 1.40 2.75
CA ILE A 45 4.93 2.43 3.74
C ILE A 45 6.04 2.44 4.78
N THR A 46 6.61 3.61 5.03
CA THR A 46 7.69 3.81 6.01
C THR A 46 7.19 4.57 7.22
N ARG A 47 7.89 4.45 8.37
CA ARG A 47 7.53 5.09 9.64
C ARG A 47 6.10 4.77 10.07
N LEU A 48 5.71 3.51 9.92
CA LEU A 48 4.40 3.01 10.31
C LEU A 48 4.50 2.28 11.65
N ASP A 49 3.68 2.68 12.61
CA ASP A 49 3.56 1.97 13.89
C ASP A 49 2.74 0.69 13.77
N LYS A 50 2.98 -0.23 14.70
CA LYS A 50 2.29 -1.52 14.76
C LYS A 50 0.76 -1.36 14.85
N GLU A 51 0.29 -0.41 15.67
CA GLU A 51 -1.13 -0.12 15.81
C GLU A 51 -1.76 0.37 14.50
N LYS A 52 -1.09 1.29 13.78
CA LYS A 52 -1.56 1.76 12.47
C LYS A 52 -1.53 0.64 11.44
N LYS A 53 -0.49 -0.19 11.44
CA LYS A 53 -0.38 -1.38 10.59
C LYS A 53 -1.56 -2.33 10.79
N GLU A 54 -1.99 -2.56 12.02
CA GLU A 54 -3.15 -3.41 12.32
C GLU A 54 -4.46 -2.81 11.81
N LYS A 55 -4.65 -1.49 11.98
CA LYS A 55 -5.82 -0.79 11.42
C LYS A 55 -5.89 -0.93 9.90
N ILE A 56 -4.76 -0.75 9.20
CA ILE A 56 -4.68 -0.93 7.74
C ILE A 56 -5.04 -2.36 7.33
N LEU A 57 -4.48 -3.37 8.01
CA LEU A 57 -4.81 -4.77 7.71
C LEU A 57 -6.30 -5.07 7.87
N ASN A 58 -6.90 -4.59 8.96
CA ASN A 58 -8.33 -4.79 9.23
C ASN A 58 -9.19 -4.14 8.15
N GLU A 59 -8.84 -2.94 7.68
CA GLU A 59 -9.56 -2.27 6.62
C GLU A 59 -9.42 -2.96 5.26
N LEU A 60 -8.22 -3.45 4.93
CA LEU A 60 -8.01 -4.19 3.67
C LEU A 60 -8.77 -5.52 3.67
N ASN A 61 -8.77 -6.24 4.80
CA ASN A 61 -9.56 -7.47 4.97
C ASN A 61 -11.06 -7.18 4.85
N ARG A 62 -11.56 -6.10 5.47
CA ARG A 62 -12.97 -5.68 5.35
C ARG A 62 -13.37 -5.35 3.91
N LYS A 63 -12.42 -4.88 3.09
CA LYS A 63 -12.64 -4.60 1.66
C LYS A 63 -12.48 -5.85 0.77
N ASN A 64 -12.24 -7.04 1.32
CA ASN A 64 -12.00 -8.29 0.59
C ASN A 64 -10.90 -8.16 -0.48
N ILE A 65 -9.88 -7.33 -0.23
CA ILE A 65 -8.73 -7.23 -1.13
C ILE A 65 -7.84 -8.44 -0.86
N ASN A 66 -7.47 -9.18 -1.90
CA ASN A 66 -6.49 -10.25 -1.74
C ASN A 66 -5.07 -9.67 -1.78
N PHE A 67 -4.34 -9.75 -0.66
CA PHE A 67 -3.01 -9.17 -0.54
C PHE A 67 -2.07 -10.01 0.32
N LYS A 68 -0.78 -9.89 0.04
CA LYS A 68 0.31 -10.34 0.90
C LYS A 68 0.95 -9.13 1.56
N PHE A 69 1.51 -9.31 2.75
CA PHE A 69 2.21 -8.22 3.43
C PHE A 69 3.51 -8.67 4.09
N LYS A 70 4.42 -7.72 4.30
CA LYS A 70 5.62 -7.86 5.13
C LYS A 70 5.73 -6.65 6.05
N TYR A 71 6.06 -6.87 7.30
CA TYR A 71 6.31 -5.78 8.25
C TYR A 71 7.66 -5.99 8.94
N ASN A 72 8.50 -4.96 8.91
CA ASN A 72 9.75 -4.91 9.65
C ASN A 72 9.56 -3.98 10.85
N GLU A 73 9.48 -4.55 12.06
CA GLU A 73 9.23 -3.79 13.29
C GLU A 73 10.37 -2.79 13.59
N ARG A 74 11.63 -3.20 13.42
CA ARG A 74 12.80 -2.34 13.68
C ARG A 74 12.87 -1.17 12.71
N GLY A 75 12.57 -1.41 11.44
CA GLY A 75 12.56 -0.38 10.41
C GLY A 75 11.28 0.45 10.34
N ARG A 76 10.21 0.02 11.05
CA ARG A 76 8.84 0.56 10.89
C ARG A 76 8.42 0.64 9.42
N VAL A 77 8.77 -0.41 8.66
CA VAL A 77 8.49 -0.51 7.23
C VAL A 77 7.44 -1.58 6.98
N PHE A 78 6.35 -1.20 6.34
CA PHE A 78 5.25 -2.07 5.96
C PHE A 78 5.13 -2.14 4.45
N THR A 79 5.19 -3.34 3.88
CA THR A 79 5.05 -3.55 2.44
C THR A 79 3.81 -4.38 2.17
N ILE A 80 2.99 -3.94 1.23
CA ILE A 80 1.78 -4.64 0.80
C ILE A 80 1.94 -5.00 -0.68
N TYR A 81 1.52 -6.20 -1.02
CA TYR A 81 1.52 -6.74 -2.37
C TYR A 81 0.09 -7.13 -2.72
N LYS A 82 -0.50 -6.57 -3.78
CA LYS A 82 -1.77 -7.05 -4.32
C LYS A 82 -1.51 -8.37 -5.02
N GLU A 83 -2.21 -9.42 -4.61
CA GLU A 83 -2.16 -10.67 -5.37
C GLU A 83 -2.94 -10.49 -6.65
N LYS A 84 -2.50 -11.13 -7.75
CA LYS A 84 -3.30 -11.15 -8.97
C LYS A 84 -4.61 -11.85 -8.64
N SER A 85 -5.74 -11.17 -8.84
CA SER A 85 -6.97 -11.87 -9.15
C SER A 85 -6.75 -12.59 -10.48
N ASP A 86 -7.07 -13.88 -10.56
CA ASP A 86 -6.99 -14.73 -11.75
C ASP A 86 -8.02 -14.32 -12.84
N SER A 87 -8.03 -13.04 -13.23
CA SER A 87 -8.95 -12.46 -14.22
C SER A 87 -8.19 -11.80 -15.37
N ALA A 88 -7.17 -12.49 -15.87
CA ALA A 88 -6.56 -12.20 -17.16
C ALA A 88 -6.14 -13.50 -17.88
N LYS A 89 -7.09 -14.43 -18.04
CA LYS A 89 -7.10 -15.29 -19.22
C LYS A 89 -7.93 -14.55 -20.27
N LYS A 90 -7.25 -13.80 -21.12
CA LYS A 90 -7.78 -13.34 -22.40
C LYS A 90 -7.59 -14.47 -23.41
#